data_AF-A0AA48L933-F1
#
_entry.id   AF-A0AA48L933-F1
#
_cell.length_a   1.000
_cell.length_b   1.000
_cell.length_c   1.000
_cell.angle_alpha   90.00
_cell.angle_beta   90.00
_cell.angle_gamma   90.00
#
_symmetry.space_group_name_H-M   'P 1'
#
loop_
_entity.id
_entity.type
_entity.pdbx_description
1 polymer ?
#
loop_
_entity_poly.entity_id
_entity_poly.type
_entity_poly.pdbx_seq_one_letter_code
_entity_poly.pdbx_strand_id
1 'polypeptide(L)'
;MFSLLVVLLPFISASPVELETRDRATTPAGWKSYGCHFDCYDGMNRYLPHKAYSNDLNSPRKCTKACEKAGYKFAGVQFGKECWCGNELGGQLTDDKECFIQCPKAAKETCGGPCRNFIYGLA
;
A
#
# COMPACT_ATOMS: atom_id res chain seq x y z
N MET A 1 -59.68 31.20 15.65
CA MET A 1 -58.51 31.55 16.48
C MET A 1 -57.38 30.64 16.05
N PHE A 2 -56.43 31.22 15.31
CA PHE A 2 -55.28 30.54 14.71
C PHE A 2 -54.18 30.31 15.76
N SER A 3 -53.58 29.12 15.79
CA SER A 3 -52.15 28.96 16.07
C SER A 3 -51.72 27.51 15.81
N LEU A 4 -51.29 27.24 14.58
CA LEU A 4 -50.32 26.18 14.34
C LEU A 4 -48.94 26.72 14.75
N LEU A 5 -48.41 26.22 15.87
CA LEU A 5 -47.02 26.40 16.25
C LEU A 5 -46.17 25.40 15.46
N VAL A 6 -45.62 25.82 14.32
CA VAL A 6 -44.53 25.12 13.66
C VAL A 6 -43.26 25.44 14.43
N VAL A 7 -42.78 24.49 15.23
CA VAL A 7 -41.51 24.62 15.94
C VAL A 7 -40.40 24.43 14.92
N LEU A 8 -39.76 25.55 14.53
CA LEU A 8 -38.53 25.55 13.73
C LEU A 8 -37.41 24.98 14.60
N LEU A 9 -37.17 23.67 14.50
CA LEU A 9 -35.93 23.09 14.97
C LEU A 9 -34.79 23.60 14.07
N PRO A 10 -33.71 24.16 14.62
CA PRO A 10 -32.55 24.51 13.82
C PRO A 10 -31.99 23.21 13.22
N PHE A 11 -31.91 23.16 11.90
CA PHE A 11 -31.13 22.15 11.20
C PHE A 11 -29.69 22.29 11.68
N ILE A 12 -29.31 21.45 12.64
CA ILE A 12 -27.92 21.20 12.97
C ILE A 12 -27.34 20.61 11.68
N SER A 13 -26.65 21.46 10.92
CA SER A 13 -25.80 21.02 9.81
C SER A 13 -24.75 20.11 10.41
N ALA A 14 -25.05 18.81 10.46
CA ALA A 14 -24.03 17.81 10.57
C ALA A 14 -23.18 17.96 9.32
N SER A 15 -22.03 18.62 9.47
CA SER A 15 -20.97 18.54 8.47
C SER A 15 -20.75 17.07 8.12
N PRO A 16 -20.42 16.73 6.86
CA PRO A 16 -19.93 15.40 6.58
C PRO A 16 -18.70 15.22 7.45
N VAL A 17 -18.85 14.50 8.56
CA VAL A 17 -17.74 13.84 9.22
C VAL A 17 -17.22 12.93 8.14
N GLU A 18 -16.14 13.37 7.49
CA GLU A 18 -15.33 12.52 6.63
C GLU A 18 -14.91 11.40 7.55
N LEU A 19 -15.68 10.32 7.46
CA LEU A 19 -15.49 9.10 8.20
C LEU A 19 -14.18 8.59 7.63
N GLU A 20 -13.06 9.01 8.22
CA GLU A 20 -11.76 8.44 7.93
C GLU A 20 -11.92 6.97 8.27
N THR A 21 -12.20 6.20 7.23
CA THR A 21 -12.31 4.78 7.29
C THR A 21 -10.96 4.34 7.86
N ARG A 22 -11.00 3.74 9.05
CA ARG A 22 -9.86 3.01 9.61
C ARG A 22 -9.67 1.74 8.77
N ASP A 23 -9.37 1.94 7.48
CA ASP A 23 -9.30 0.89 6.49
C ASP A 23 -8.01 0.10 6.70
N ARG A 24 -8.25 -1.16 7.02
CA ARG A 24 -7.46 -2.32 6.65
C ARG A 24 -6.57 -2.07 5.43
N ALA A 25 -5.25 -2.16 5.61
CA ALA A 25 -4.24 -2.27 4.55
C ALA A 25 -4.55 -1.42 3.29
N THR A 26 -4.62 -0.10 3.45
CA THR A 26 -4.97 0.80 2.35
C THR A 26 -3.86 0.85 1.31
N THR A 27 -4.18 0.48 0.07
CA THR A 27 -3.30 0.70 -1.09
C THR A 27 -2.85 2.17 -1.12
N PRO A 28 -1.55 2.48 -1.35
CA PRO A 28 -1.10 3.85 -1.45
C PRO A 28 -1.85 4.65 -2.53
N ALA A 29 -2.19 5.90 -2.25
CA ALA A 29 -2.88 6.78 -3.22
C ALA A 29 -2.08 6.89 -4.53
N GLY A 30 -2.77 6.80 -5.67
CA GLY A 30 -2.13 6.80 -7.00
C GLY A 30 -1.53 5.45 -7.42
N TRP A 31 -1.71 4.41 -6.62
CA TRP A 31 -1.20 3.07 -6.89
C TRP A 31 -2.32 2.03 -6.86
N LYS A 32 -2.12 0.94 -7.62
CA LYS A 32 -2.93 -0.26 -7.62
C LYS A 32 -2.14 -1.42 -7.01
N SER A 33 -2.79 -2.21 -6.16
CA SER A 33 -2.22 -3.46 -5.64
C SER A 33 -2.32 -4.58 -6.68
N TYR A 34 -1.22 -5.33 -6.85
CA TYR A 34 -1.14 -6.51 -7.72
C TYR A 34 -1.02 -7.83 -6.95
N GLY A 35 -0.90 -7.76 -5.62
CA GLY A 35 -0.87 -8.92 -4.73
C GLY A 35 0.55 -9.41 -4.44
N CYS A 36 0.64 -10.61 -3.87
CA CYS A 36 1.91 -11.24 -3.52
C CYS A 36 2.55 -11.98 -4.69
N HIS A 37 3.81 -11.69 -5.00
CA HIS A 37 4.54 -12.27 -6.14
C HIS A 37 5.88 -12.88 -5.69
N PHE A 38 6.23 -14.02 -6.28
CA PHE A 38 7.55 -14.64 -6.14
C PHE A 38 8.66 -13.73 -6.70
N ASP A 39 9.67 -13.43 -5.88
CA ASP A 39 10.87 -12.71 -6.30
C ASP A 39 12.06 -13.10 -5.39
N CYS A 40 12.61 -14.30 -5.63
CA CYS A 40 13.92 -14.68 -5.09
C CYS A 40 15.02 -14.17 -6.00
N TYR A 41 16.15 -13.75 -5.40
CA TYR A 41 17.40 -13.64 -6.14
C TYR A 41 17.93 -15.05 -6.42
N ASP A 42 17.98 -15.43 -7.70
CA ASP A 42 18.51 -16.73 -8.16
C ASP A 42 19.96 -16.66 -8.66
N GLY A 43 20.62 -15.50 -8.47
CA GLY A 43 21.97 -15.25 -8.98
C GLY A 43 22.03 -14.67 -10.39
N MET A 44 20.91 -14.62 -11.11
CA MET A 44 20.85 -14.11 -12.48
C MET A 44 20.06 -12.81 -12.58
N ASN A 45 18.84 -12.73 -12.01
CA ASN A 45 18.03 -11.51 -12.02
C ASN A 45 16.94 -11.51 -10.93
N ARG A 46 16.46 -10.31 -10.58
CA ARG A 46 15.20 -10.10 -9.85
C ARG A 46 14.18 -9.48 -10.78
N TYR A 47 12.91 -9.76 -10.54
CA TYR A 47 11.80 -9.19 -11.30
C TYR A 47 11.67 -7.68 -11.09
N LEU A 48 11.85 -7.22 -9.85
CA LEU A 48 12.05 -5.80 -9.54
C LEU A 48 13.55 -5.59 -9.26
N PRO A 49 14.35 -5.21 -10.27
CA PRO A 49 15.81 -5.29 -10.19
C PRO A 49 16.44 -4.16 -9.36
N HIS A 50 15.72 -3.06 -9.12
CA HIS A 50 16.29 -1.88 -8.47
C HIS A 50 15.94 -1.85 -6.99
N LYS A 51 16.93 -1.98 -6.10
CA LYS A 51 16.74 -1.78 -4.66
C LYS A 51 16.76 -0.29 -4.34
N ALA A 52 15.61 0.32 -4.05
CA ALA A 52 15.56 1.71 -3.64
C ALA A 52 16.15 1.91 -2.24
N TYR A 53 15.90 0.99 -1.30
CA TYR A 53 16.50 0.99 0.03
C TYR A 53 16.25 -0.33 0.80
N SER A 54 16.91 -0.49 1.94
CA SER A 54 16.52 -1.45 2.99
C SER A 54 16.73 -0.86 4.38
N ASN A 55 15.65 -0.70 5.16
CA ASN A 55 15.69 -0.15 6.52
C ASN A 55 14.36 -0.34 7.27
N ASP A 56 14.34 0.00 8.56
CA ASP A 56 13.15 -0.11 9.43
C ASP A 56 12.07 0.96 9.17
N LEU A 57 12.29 1.85 8.22
CA LEU A 57 11.30 2.84 7.80
C LEU A 57 10.46 2.33 6.63
N ASN A 58 10.65 1.09 6.16
CA ASN A 58 9.90 0.55 5.04
C ASN A 58 8.40 0.48 5.31
N SER A 59 7.63 0.79 4.26
CA SER A 59 6.19 0.65 4.21
C SER A 59 5.71 0.72 2.75
N PRO A 60 4.53 0.20 2.39
CA PRO A 60 3.93 0.36 1.07
C PRO A 60 4.01 1.79 0.57
N ARG A 61 3.51 2.75 1.36
CA ARG A 61 3.47 4.18 1.01
C ARG A 61 4.85 4.80 0.78
N LYS A 62 5.87 4.38 1.54
CA LYS A 62 7.23 4.92 1.38
C LYS A 62 7.94 4.28 0.21
N CYS A 63 7.71 2.98 -0.01
CA CYS A 63 8.31 2.27 -1.11
C CYS A 63 7.76 2.76 -2.46
N THR A 64 6.43 2.88 -2.58
CA THR A 64 5.80 3.42 -3.79
C THR A 64 6.30 4.81 -4.14
N LYS A 65 6.34 5.74 -3.16
CA LYS A 65 6.90 7.09 -3.36
C LYS A 65 8.38 7.09 -3.78
N ALA A 66 9.18 6.19 -3.22
CA ALA A 66 10.60 6.10 -3.57
C ALA A 66 10.77 5.59 -5.01
N CYS A 67 10.02 4.57 -5.41
CA CYS A 67 10.05 4.05 -6.77
C CYS A 67 9.52 5.06 -7.79
N GLU A 68 8.44 5.77 -7.46
CA GLU A 68 7.92 6.86 -8.29
C GLU A 68 8.98 7.94 -8.54
N LYS A 69 9.63 8.42 -7.47
CA LYS A 69 10.69 9.43 -7.54
C LYS A 69 11.90 8.94 -8.35
N ALA A 70 12.18 7.64 -8.32
CA ALA A 70 13.23 7.01 -9.10
C ALA A 70 12.81 6.69 -10.56
N GLY A 71 11.57 6.99 -10.96
CA GLY A 71 11.08 6.83 -12.33
C GLY A 71 10.59 5.42 -12.67
N TYR A 72 10.23 4.60 -11.67
CA TYR A 72 9.77 3.23 -11.86
C TYR A 72 8.23 3.10 -11.74
N LYS A 73 7.65 2.23 -12.56
CA LYS A 73 6.20 1.98 -12.61
C LYS A 73 5.69 1.03 -11.52
N PHE A 74 6.55 0.18 -11.01
CA PHE A 74 6.22 -0.83 -10.00
C PHE A 74 7.10 -0.69 -8.77
N ALA A 75 6.50 -0.97 -7.62
CA ALA A 75 7.15 -1.00 -6.31
C ALA A 75 6.78 -2.29 -5.59
N GLY A 76 7.75 -2.92 -4.95
CA GLY A 76 7.59 -4.15 -4.19
C GLY A 76 8.19 -3.99 -2.80
N VAL A 77 7.40 -4.26 -1.78
CA VAL A 77 7.90 -4.39 -0.40
C VAL A 77 8.25 -5.84 -0.13
N GLN A 78 9.46 -6.10 0.37
CA GLN A 78 9.98 -7.45 0.62
C GLN A 78 10.63 -7.56 1.99
N PHE A 79 10.49 -8.74 2.60
CA PHE A 79 11.21 -9.14 3.80
C PHE A 79 11.16 -8.11 4.94
N GLY A 80 10.03 -7.41 5.08
CA GLY A 80 9.82 -6.37 6.09
C GLY A 80 10.50 -5.05 5.76
N LYS A 81 11.79 -5.07 5.40
CA LYS A 81 12.65 -3.87 5.36
C LYS A 81 13.00 -3.39 3.96
N GLU A 82 12.80 -4.21 2.94
CA GLU A 82 13.30 -3.93 1.60
C GLU A 82 12.25 -3.29 0.71
N CYS A 83 12.71 -2.33 -0.10
CA CYS A 83 11.94 -1.73 -1.16
C CYS A 83 12.64 -1.95 -2.50
N TRP A 84 11.90 -2.55 -3.42
CA TRP A 84 12.33 -2.91 -4.76
C TRP A 84 11.47 -2.18 -5.80
N CYS A 85 12.08 -1.79 -6.91
CA CYS A 85 11.45 -1.03 -7.99
C CYS A 85 11.74 -1.69 -9.34
N GLY A 86 10.82 -1.51 -10.28
CA GLY A 86 10.94 -2.05 -11.64
C GLY A 86 9.91 -1.45 -12.58
N ASN A 87 10.04 -1.78 -13.86
CA ASN A 87 9.13 -1.30 -14.91
C ASN A 87 8.21 -2.37 -15.48
N GLU A 88 8.34 -3.60 -14.99
CA GLU A 88 7.53 -4.74 -15.39
C GLU A 88 6.93 -5.39 -14.14
N LEU A 89 5.68 -5.84 -14.26
CA LEU A 89 5.04 -6.70 -13.28
C LEU A 89 5.65 -8.10 -13.44
N GLY A 90 6.84 -8.29 -12.88
CA GLY A 90 7.50 -9.59 -12.87
C GLY A 90 7.09 -10.44 -11.67
N GLY A 91 7.45 -11.72 -11.70
CA GLY A 91 7.16 -12.68 -10.64
C GLY A 91 5.82 -13.36 -10.81
N GLN A 92 5.77 -14.66 -10.52
CA GLN A 92 4.52 -15.41 -10.47
C GLN A 92 3.68 -14.92 -9.28
N LEU A 93 2.39 -14.66 -9.51
CA LEU A 93 1.41 -14.40 -8.45
C LEU A 93 1.28 -15.63 -7.54
N THR A 94 1.32 -15.41 -6.23
CA THR A 94 1.22 -16.44 -5.17
C THR A 94 0.06 -16.14 -4.22
N ASP A 95 -0.15 -16.97 -3.19
CA ASP A 95 -1.13 -16.67 -2.14
C ASP A 95 -0.67 -15.42 -1.35
N ASP A 96 -1.57 -14.48 -1.10
CA ASP A 96 -1.29 -13.27 -0.31
C ASP A 96 -0.79 -13.58 1.10
N LYS A 97 -1.12 -14.77 1.64
CA LYS A 97 -0.60 -15.26 2.92
C LYS A 97 0.91 -15.46 2.93
N GLU A 98 1.57 -15.55 1.78
CA GLU A 98 3.03 -15.62 1.70
C GLU A 98 3.69 -14.25 1.90
N CYS A 99 2.92 -13.16 1.78
CA CYS A 99 3.32 -11.78 2.06
C CYS A 99 2.86 -11.33 3.46
N PHE A 100 3.22 -12.10 4.48
CA PHE A 100 2.72 -11.95 5.85
C PHE A 100 3.59 -11.09 6.77
N ILE A 101 4.81 -10.70 6.35
CA ILE A 101 5.74 -9.98 7.23
C ILE A 101 5.20 -8.58 7.48
N GLN A 102 5.06 -8.20 8.75
CA GLN A 102 4.64 -6.84 9.12
C GLN A 102 5.71 -5.82 8.82
N CYS A 103 5.30 -4.63 8.38
CA CYS A 103 6.22 -3.51 8.22
C CYS A 103 6.74 -3.06 9.60
N PRO A 104 8.07 -2.84 9.77
CA PRO A 104 8.69 -2.65 11.09
C PRO A 104 8.10 -1.52 11.94
N LYS A 105 7.63 -0.44 11.30
CA LYS A 105 7.05 0.74 11.97
C LYS A 105 5.65 1.09 11.46
N ALA A 106 4.99 0.15 10.80
CA ALA A 106 3.63 0.29 10.29
C ALA A 106 2.88 -1.03 10.53
N ALA A 107 2.58 -1.32 11.80
CA ALA A 107 2.09 -2.63 12.27
C ALA A 107 0.69 -3.07 11.73
N LYS A 108 0.07 -2.28 10.85
CA LYS A 108 -1.18 -2.64 10.15
C LYS A 108 -0.96 -2.91 8.66
N GLU A 109 0.27 -2.72 8.18
CA GLU A 109 0.67 -2.88 6.79
C GLU A 109 1.64 -4.08 6.69
N THR A 110 1.51 -4.87 5.63
CA THR A 110 2.46 -5.94 5.33
C THR A 110 3.54 -5.43 4.37
N CYS A 111 4.76 -5.95 4.55
CA CYS A 111 5.95 -5.62 3.80
C CYS A 111 6.55 -6.88 3.15
N GLY A 112 5.68 -7.62 2.46
CA GLY A 112 6.02 -8.81 1.69
C GLY A 112 6.34 -10.03 2.55
N GLY A 113 7.21 -10.89 2.03
CA GLY A 113 7.63 -12.14 2.67
C GLY A 113 9.06 -12.51 2.26
N PRO A 114 9.59 -13.64 2.75
CA PRO A 114 10.84 -14.20 2.26
C PRO A 114 10.70 -14.54 0.77
N CYS A 115 11.53 -13.95 -0.08
CA CYS A 115 11.39 -14.06 -1.55
C CYS A 115 9.99 -13.73 -2.09
N ARG A 116 9.24 -12.83 -1.43
CA ARG A 116 7.91 -12.42 -1.85
C ARG A 116 7.79 -10.91 -1.82
N ASN A 117 7.57 -10.31 -2.98
CA ASN A 117 7.17 -8.92 -3.08
C ASN A 117 5.66 -8.84 -2.95
N PHE A 118 5.15 -7.98 -2.06
CA PHE A 118 3.80 -7.46 -2.28
C PHE A 118 3.92 -6.29 -3.26
N ILE A 119 3.34 -6.42 -4.46
CA ILE A 119 3.57 -5.48 -5.56
C ILE A 119 2.45 -4.45 -5.66
N TYR A 120 2.88 -3.21 -5.89
CA TYR A 120 2.05 -2.08 -6.28
C TYR A 120 2.52 -1.57 -7.65
N GLY A 121 1.59 -1.13 -8.51
CA GLY A 121 1.90 -0.42 -9.76
C GLY A 121 1.21 0.94 -9.81
N LEU A 122 1.81 1.91 -10.51
CA LEU A 122 1.19 3.22 -10.74
C LEU A 122 -0.18 3.03 -11.44
N ALA A 123 -1.20 3.72 -10.91
CA ALA A 123 -2.57 3.67 -11.41
C ALA A 123 -2.79 4.57 -12.64
#